data_AF-A0A6I5C6W4-F1
#
_entry.id   AF-A0A6I5C6W4-F1
#
_cell.length_a   1.000
_cell.length_b   1.000
_cell.length_c   1.000
_cell.angle_alpha   90.00
_cell.angle_beta   90.00
_cell.angle_gamma   90.00
#
_symmetry.space_group_name_H-M   'P 1'
#
loop_
_entity.id
_entity.type
_entity.pdbx_description
1 polymer ?
#
loop_
_entity_poly.entity_id
_entity_poly.type
_entity_poly.pdbx_seq_one_letter_code
_entity_poly.pdbx_strand_id
1 'polypeptide(L)'
;VRAGTDVVLAVAVVGVANLWAQSGMRSAHVAALAAALTCYDLVATTLTDVTGDFFAQVRGRPFAPLLALTGGAHPVAVGLGDLLLLVLFPLVAAKAYGRPAALLAGAVGVVVTSAISVLFAVGALTEGFPLLTALGPLIVVQHLVWSRRAGGERTTAEWRAGAASPARRADA
;
A
#
# COMPACT_ATOMS: atom_id res chain seq x y z
N VAL A 1 -1.45 16.83 19.62
CA VAL A 1 -0.36 15.83 19.44
C VAL A 1 -0.63 14.89 18.27
N ARG A 2 -1.78 14.19 18.21
CA ARG A 2 -2.14 13.26 17.11
C ARG A 2 -1.99 13.86 15.70
N ALA A 3 -2.61 15.01 15.45
CA ALA A 3 -2.53 15.69 14.14
C ALA A 3 -1.09 16.00 13.68
N GLY A 4 -0.17 16.32 14.60
CA GLY A 4 1.23 16.57 14.25
C GLY A 4 1.97 15.28 13.85
N THR A 5 1.71 14.18 14.56
CA THR A 5 2.24 12.85 14.22
C THR A 5 1.70 12.37 12.88
N ASP A 6 0.39 12.52 12.64
CA ASP A 6 -0.25 12.10 11.38
C ASP A 6 0.30 12.86 10.18
N VAL A 7 0.54 14.17 10.31
CA VAL A 7 1.17 14.99 9.26
C VAL A 7 2.61 14.53 8.99
N VAL A 8 3.40 14.28 10.03
CA VAL A 8 4.78 13.80 9.86
C VAL A 8 4.81 12.43 9.18
N LEU A 9 3.91 11.51 9.57
CA LEU A 9 3.77 10.21 8.93
C LEU A 9 3.38 10.33 7.47
N ALA A 10 2.40 11.18 7.14
CA ALA A 10 1.98 11.41 5.77
C ALA A 10 3.12 11.99 4.91
N VAL A 11 3.84 12.99 5.42
CA VAL A 11 5.00 13.58 4.73
C VAL A 11 6.11 12.54 4.53
N ALA A 12 6.39 11.71 5.54
CA ALA A 12 7.39 10.65 5.44
C ALA A 12 6.99 9.61 4.37
N VAL A 13 5.75 9.13 4.39
CA VAL A 13 5.25 8.14 3.43
C VAL A 13 5.29 8.70 2.00
N VAL A 14 4.76 9.91 1.79
CA VAL A 14 4.74 10.55 0.46
C VAL A 14 6.17 10.86 -0.01
N GLY A 15 7.05 11.30 0.89
CA GLY A 15 8.45 11.60 0.60
C GLY A 15 9.22 10.35 0.16
N VAL A 16 9.13 9.27 0.95
CA VAL A 16 9.79 7.99 0.64
C VAL A 16 9.23 7.39 -0.65
N ALA A 17 7.90 7.39 -0.83
CA ALA A 17 7.27 6.85 -2.02
C ALA A 17 7.73 7.60 -3.29
N ASN A 18 7.77 8.94 -3.24
CA ASN A 18 8.29 9.75 -4.33
C ASN A 18 9.78 9.50 -4.58
N LEU A 19 10.60 9.46 -3.53
CA LEU A 19 12.03 9.21 -3.64
C LEU A 19 12.32 7.88 -4.35
N TRP A 20 11.65 6.81 -3.93
CA TRP A 20 11.83 5.48 -4.51
C TRP A 20 11.33 5.38 -5.95
N ALA A 21 10.16 5.95 -6.25
CA ALA A 21 9.67 5.95 -7.62
C ALA A 21 10.59 6.75 -8.56
N GLN A 22 11.13 7.89 -8.10
CA GLN A 22 12.03 8.74 -8.86
C GLN A 22 13.45 8.17 -8.97
N SER A 23 13.90 7.37 -8.00
CA SER A 23 15.22 6.72 -8.02
C SER A 23 15.28 5.51 -8.97
N GLY A 24 14.14 5.05 -9.49
CA GLY A 24 14.10 3.98 -10.48
C GLY A 24 13.31 2.75 -10.08
N MET A 25 12.63 2.76 -8.93
CA MET A 25 11.86 1.61 -8.47
C MET A 25 10.84 1.15 -9.53
N ARG A 26 10.91 -0.14 -9.89
CA ARG A 26 10.05 -0.80 -10.87
C ARG A 26 8.81 -1.39 -10.19
N SER A 27 7.76 -1.64 -10.97
CA SER A 27 6.54 -2.27 -10.44
C SER A 27 6.83 -3.67 -9.90
N ALA A 28 7.76 -4.41 -10.52
CA ALA A 28 8.26 -5.68 -10.01
C ALA A 28 8.86 -5.58 -8.58
N HIS A 29 9.62 -4.51 -8.28
CA HIS A 29 10.19 -4.33 -6.93
C HIS A 29 9.10 -4.07 -5.90
N VAL A 30 8.07 -3.30 -6.25
CA VAL A 30 6.94 -3.04 -5.35
C VAL A 30 6.13 -4.32 -5.13
N ALA A 31 5.92 -5.12 -6.18
CA ALA A 31 5.25 -6.41 -6.05
C ALA A 31 6.04 -7.41 -5.18
N ALA A 32 7.36 -7.47 -5.33
CA ALA A 32 8.22 -8.29 -4.49
C ALA A 32 8.19 -7.83 -3.02
N LEU A 33 8.26 -6.51 -2.77
CA LEU A 33 8.12 -5.93 -1.44
C LEU A 33 6.75 -6.27 -0.83
N ALA A 34 5.67 -6.13 -1.60
CA ALA A 34 4.31 -6.47 -1.16
C ALA A 34 4.17 -7.96 -0.84
N ALA A 35 4.74 -8.85 -1.64
CA ALA A 35 4.77 -10.28 -1.36
C ALA A 35 5.55 -10.60 -0.08
N ALA A 36 6.74 -10.01 0.10
CA ALA A 36 7.55 -10.20 1.29
C ALA A 36 6.83 -9.71 2.55
N LEU A 37 6.20 -8.53 2.49
CA LEU A 37 5.43 -7.99 3.60
C LEU A 37 4.14 -8.79 3.87
N THR A 38 3.51 -9.35 2.83
CA THR A 38 2.37 -10.27 3.01
C THR A 38 2.78 -11.51 3.80
N CYS A 39 3.90 -12.12 3.42
CA CYS A 39 4.43 -13.29 4.13
C CYS A 39 4.80 -12.92 5.56
N TYR A 40 5.45 -11.77 5.77
CA TYR A 40 5.79 -11.26 7.08
C TYR A 40 4.53 -11.05 7.94
N ASP A 41 3.52 -10.35 7.43
CA ASP A 41 2.28 -10.07 8.15
C ASP A 41 1.51 -11.34 8.50
N LEU A 42 1.44 -12.32 7.57
CA LEU A 42 0.85 -13.62 7.84
C LEU A 42 1.59 -14.33 8.98
N VAL A 43 2.91 -14.41 8.92
CA VAL A 43 3.72 -15.05 9.97
C VAL A 43 3.56 -14.31 11.29
N ALA A 44 3.66 -12.99 11.29
CA ALA A 44 3.57 -12.16 12.48
C ALA A 44 2.17 -12.18 13.12
N THR A 45 1.12 -12.38 12.33
CA THR A 45 -0.27 -12.46 12.84
C THR A 45 -0.67 -13.88 13.23
N THR A 46 -0.21 -14.91 12.51
CA THR A 46 -0.66 -16.30 12.73
C THR A 46 0.24 -17.10 13.66
N LEU A 47 1.55 -16.78 13.72
CA LEU A 47 2.53 -17.56 14.48
C LEU A 47 3.03 -16.86 15.74
N THR A 48 2.68 -15.58 15.95
CA THR A 48 3.21 -14.80 17.08
C THR A 48 2.19 -13.79 17.63
N ASP A 49 2.15 -13.61 18.95
CA ASP A 49 1.41 -12.51 19.59
C ASP A 49 2.12 -11.15 19.48
N VAL A 50 3.28 -11.10 18.80
CA VAL A 50 4.16 -9.93 18.69
C VAL A 50 3.43 -8.70 18.17
N THR A 51 2.53 -8.86 17.20
CA THR A 51 1.73 -7.74 16.66
C THR A 51 0.76 -7.20 17.70
N GLY A 52 0.10 -8.08 18.47
CA GLY A 52 -0.80 -7.72 19.56
C GLY A 52 -0.07 -7.02 20.71
N ASP A 53 1.07 -7.57 21.11
CA ASP A 53 1.92 -7.02 22.18
C ASP A 53 2.54 -5.68 21.80
N PHE A 54 3.01 -5.54 20.55
CA PHE A 54 3.49 -4.26 20.02
C PHE A 54 2.38 -3.21 20.02
N PHE A 55 1.18 -3.58 19.57
CA PHE A 55 0.03 -2.67 19.56
C PHE A 55 -0.41 -2.27 20.98
N ALA A 56 -0.30 -3.18 21.96
CA ALA A 56 -0.56 -2.88 23.36
C ALA A 56 0.49 -1.92 23.93
N GLN A 57 1.77 -2.11 23.62
CA GLN A 57 2.86 -1.28 24.15
C GLN A 57 2.97 0.11 23.49
N VAL A 58 2.56 0.23 22.24
CA VAL A 58 2.68 1.47 21.45
C VAL A 58 1.40 2.32 21.48
N ARG A 59 0.25 1.73 21.88
CA ARG A 59 -1.01 2.47 22.05
C ARG A 59 -0.83 3.68 22.97
N GLY A 60 -1.10 4.87 22.44
CA GLY A 60 -1.06 6.13 23.19
C GLY A 60 0.30 6.85 23.20
N ARG A 61 1.34 6.29 22.57
CA ARG A 61 2.63 6.99 22.42
C ARG A 61 2.68 7.86 21.15
N PRO A 62 3.35 9.03 21.19
CA PRO A 62 3.65 9.79 19.97
C PRO A 62 4.54 8.95 19.05
N PHE A 63 4.33 9.01 17.73
CA PHE A 63 5.01 8.20 16.70
C PHE A 63 4.70 6.70 16.68
N ALA A 64 3.55 6.29 17.19
CA ALA A 64 3.03 4.97 16.81
C ALA A 64 3.02 4.86 15.26
N PRO A 65 3.62 3.82 14.65
CA PRO A 65 3.67 3.65 13.19
C PRO A 65 2.32 3.14 12.66
N LEU A 66 1.25 3.77 13.14
CA LEU A 66 -0.13 3.38 13.03
C LEU A 66 -0.94 4.66 12.85
N LEU A 67 -1.68 4.73 11.76
CA LEU A 67 -2.55 5.85 11.47
C LEU A 67 -3.98 5.39 11.79
N ALA A 68 -4.55 5.97 12.85
CA ALA A 68 -5.88 5.60 13.31
C ALA A 68 -6.91 6.22 12.35
N LEU A 69 -7.64 5.37 11.62
CA LEU A 69 -8.73 5.77 10.73
C LEU A 69 -10.01 6.10 11.51
N THR A 70 -10.21 5.51 12.69
CA THR A 70 -11.38 5.75 13.54
C THR A 70 -10.99 6.00 15.00
N GLY A 71 -11.69 6.93 15.65
CA GLY A 71 -11.65 7.10 17.10
C GLY A 71 -12.82 6.38 17.75
N GLY A 72 -12.57 5.47 18.68
CA GLY A 72 -13.62 4.69 19.35
C GLY A 72 -13.09 3.49 20.13
N ALA A 73 -14.00 2.63 20.62
CA ALA A 73 -13.68 1.45 21.42
C ALA A 73 -12.90 0.35 20.65
N HIS A 74 -13.02 0.32 19.32
CA HIS A 74 -12.27 -0.55 18.42
C HIS A 74 -11.59 0.32 17.33
N PRO A 75 -10.45 0.96 17.64
CA PRO A 75 -9.78 1.84 16.69
C PRO A 75 -9.24 1.02 15.51
N VAL A 76 -9.73 1.30 14.31
CA VAL A 76 -9.16 0.77 13.07
C VAL A 76 -7.88 1.54 12.81
N ALA A 77 -6.74 0.87 12.88
CA ALA A 77 -5.43 1.47 12.61
C ALA A 77 -4.83 0.83 11.37
N VAL A 78 -4.28 1.68 10.50
CA VAL A 78 -3.54 1.24 9.31
C VAL A 78 -2.06 1.35 9.62
N GLY A 79 -1.30 0.28 9.36
CA GLY A 79 0.13 0.26 9.55
C GLY A 79 0.85 1.22 8.61
N LEU A 80 2.02 1.69 9.02
CA LEU A 80 2.90 2.47 8.14
C LEU A 80 3.22 1.70 6.84
N GLY A 81 3.42 0.38 6.92
CA GLY A 81 3.67 -0.47 5.75
C GLY A 81 2.51 -0.50 4.77
N ASP A 82 1.28 -0.59 5.28
CA ASP A 82 0.06 -0.52 4.47
C ASP A 82 -0.07 0.83 3.76
N LEU A 83 0.12 1.93 4.48
CA LEU A 83 0.06 3.27 3.92
C LEU A 83 1.12 3.48 2.85
N LEU A 84 2.34 2.98 3.12
CA LEU A 84 3.42 3.03 2.15
C LEU A 84 3.03 2.30 0.87
N LEU A 85 2.49 1.08 0.95
CA LEU A 85 2.10 0.33 -0.26
C LEU A 85 0.87 0.91 -0.96
N LEU A 86 -0.10 1.46 -0.22
CA LEU A 86 -1.26 2.17 -0.75
C LEU A 86 -0.87 3.41 -1.57
N VAL A 87 0.24 4.08 -1.22
CA VAL A 87 0.74 5.26 -1.95
C VAL A 87 1.74 4.87 -3.03
N LEU A 88 2.69 3.98 -2.70
CA LEU A 88 3.81 3.62 -3.55
C LEU A 88 3.36 2.87 -4.80
N PHE A 89 2.45 1.89 -4.67
CA PHE A 89 2.07 1.06 -5.81
C PHE A 89 1.32 1.85 -6.90
N PRO A 90 0.29 2.67 -6.60
CA PRO A 90 -0.35 3.52 -7.61
C PRO A 90 0.63 4.47 -8.30
N LEU A 91 1.58 5.03 -7.55
CA LEU A 91 2.57 5.98 -8.08
C LEU A 91 3.56 5.28 -9.03
N VAL A 92 4.07 4.11 -8.66
CA VAL A 92 4.93 3.30 -9.53
C VAL A 92 4.15 2.73 -10.72
N ALA A 93 2.87 2.36 -10.55
CA ALA A 93 2.00 1.92 -11.64
C ALA A 93 1.71 3.05 -12.64
N ALA A 94 1.51 4.28 -12.17
CA ALA A 94 1.38 5.47 -13.01
C ALA A 94 2.60 5.66 -13.90
N LYS A 95 3.79 5.49 -13.32
CA LYS A 95 5.07 5.58 -14.02
C LYS A 95 5.24 4.44 -15.03
N ALA A 96 5.02 3.20 -14.60
CA ALA A 96 5.33 2.00 -15.38
C ALA A 96 4.33 1.74 -16.51
N TYR A 97 3.04 1.88 -16.25
CA TYR A 97 1.96 1.47 -17.15
C TYR A 97 1.03 2.62 -17.56
N GLY A 98 1.00 3.70 -16.79
CA GLY A 98 0.22 4.91 -17.09
C GLY A 98 -0.95 5.16 -16.12
N ARG A 99 -1.73 6.21 -16.43
CA ARG A 99 -2.88 6.66 -15.62
C ARG A 99 -3.94 5.58 -15.33
N PRO A 100 -4.38 4.71 -16.27
CA PRO A 100 -5.43 3.74 -15.96
C PRO A 100 -4.97 2.71 -14.92
N ALA A 101 -3.71 2.28 -14.98
CA ALA A 101 -3.14 1.37 -14.00
C ALA A 101 -3.07 2.00 -12.60
N ALA A 102 -2.70 3.29 -12.53
CA ALA A 102 -2.66 4.04 -11.27
C ALA A 102 -4.06 4.21 -10.65
N LEU A 103 -5.05 4.56 -11.48
CA LEU A 103 -6.43 4.71 -11.02
C LEU A 103 -7.00 3.39 -10.53
N LEU A 104 -6.76 2.29 -11.25
CA LEU A 104 -7.18 0.96 -10.81
C LEU A 104 -6.50 0.55 -9.50
N ALA A 105 -5.19 0.77 -9.39
CA ALA A 105 -4.43 0.50 -8.18
C ALA A 105 -4.97 1.30 -6.97
N GLY A 106 -5.17 2.60 -7.15
CA GLY A 106 -5.74 3.47 -6.12
C GLY A 106 -7.16 3.09 -5.74
N ALA A 107 -8.02 2.81 -6.72
CA ALA A 107 -9.40 2.37 -6.49
C ALA A 107 -9.46 1.06 -5.71
N VAL A 108 -8.65 0.06 -6.08
CA VAL A 108 -8.56 -1.20 -5.34
C VAL A 108 -8.07 -0.98 -3.92
N GLY A 109 -7.05 -0.15 -3.71
CA GLY A 109 -6.56 0.20 -2.38
C GLY A 109 -7.63 0.82 -1.49
N VAL A 110 -8.39 1.79 -2.03
CA VAL A 110 -9.50 2.45 -1.32
C VAL A 110 -10.61 1.45 -1.01
N VAL A 111 -11.06 0.67 -2.00
CA VAL A 111 -12.15 -0.30 -1.84
C VAL A 111 -11.82 -1.35 -0.78
N VAL A 112 -10.60 -1.92 -0.81
CA VAL A 112 -10.18 -2.93 0.18
C VAL A 112 -10.13 -2.34 1.58
N THR A 113 -9.53 -1.15 1.72
CA THR A 113 -9.42 -0.47 3.03
C THR A 113 -10.79 -0.10 3.59
N SER A 114 -11.70 0.39 2.74
CA SER A 114 -13.08 0.71 3.12
C SER A 114 -13.87 -0.56 3.47
N ALA A 115 -13.76 -1.65 2.70
CA ALA A 115 -14.44 -2.90 2.98
C ALA A 115 -14.03 -3.48 4.34
N ILE A 116 -12.74 -3.47 4.66
CA ILE A 116 -12.23 -3.91 5.96
C ILE A 116 -12.73 -2.99 7.08
N SER A 117 -12.73 -1.67 6.85
CA SER A 117 -13.28 -0.72 7.82
C SER A 117 -14.77 -0.97 8.12
N VAL A 118 -15.56 -1.32 7.09
CA VAL A 118 -16.97 -1.71 7.25
C VAL A 118 -17.11 -3.01 8.03
N LEU A 119 -16.26 -4.02 7.79
CA LEU A 119 -16.28 -5.28 8.53
C LEU A 119 -16.01 -5.08 10.03
N PHE A 120 -15.10 -4.17 10.39
CA PHE A 120 -14.93 -3.76 11.79
C PHE A 120 -16.15 -3.02 12.33
N ALA A 121 -16.75 -2.12 11.55
CA ALA A 121 -17.92 -1.35 11.97
C ALA A 121 -19.15 -2.22 12.26
N VAL A 122 -19.34 -3.33 11.53
CA VAL A 122 -20.44 -4.28 11.76
C VAL A 122 -20.09 -5.38 12.77
N GLY A 123 -18.90 -5.34 13.37
CA GLY A 123 -18.43 -6.32 14.36
C GLY A 123 -18.11 -7.71 13.81
N ALA A 124 -18.00 -7.85 12.48
CA ALA A 124 -17.58 -9.11 11.85
C ALA A 124 -16.07 -9.37 12.04
N LEU A 125 -15.28 -8.31 12.20
CA LEU A 125 -13.88 -8.36 12.64
C LEU A 125 -13.77 -7.69 14.01
N THR A 126 -13.26 -8.45 14.98
CA THR A 126 -13.08 -7.99 16.37
C THR A 126 -11.62 -7.88 16.79
N GLU A 127 -10.72 -8.52 16.05
CA GLU A 127 -9.28 -8.53 16.27
C GLU A 127 -8.55 -7.82 15.15
N GLY A 128 -7.29 -7.41 15.38
CA GLY A 128 -6.48 -6.72 14.39
C GLY A 128 -6.36 -7.51 13.09
N PHE A 129 -6.70 -6.90 11.97
CA PHE A 129 -6.64 -7.54 10.65
C PHE A 129 -5.41 -7.05 9.88
N PRO A 130 -4.49 -7.94 9.48
CA PRO A 130 -3.30 -7.56 8.74
C PRO A 130 -3.64 -7.22 7.29
N LEU A 131 -3.72 -5.93 7.00
CA LEU A 131 -4.25 -5.42 5.72
C LEU A 131 -3.40 -5.84 4.51
N LEU A 132 -2.09 -6.03 4.66
CA LEU A 132 -1.22 -6.54 3.59
C LEU A 132 -1.54 -7.97 3.17
N THR A 133 -2.20 -8.77 4.00
CA THR A 133 -2.64 -10.12 3.60
C THR A 133 -3.68 -10.08 2.50
N ALA A 134 -4.47 -9.01 2.43
CA ALA A 134 -5.40 -8.74 1.34
C ALA A 134 -4.75 -7.89 0.23
N LEU A 135 -4.10 -6.78 0.60
CA LEU A 135 -3.54 -5.84 -0.38
C LEU A 135 -2.35 -6.40 -1.15
N GLY A 136 -1.45 -7.15 -0.51
CA GLY A 136 -0.22 -7.61 -1.14
C GLY A 136 -0.45 -8.58 -2.29
N PRO A 137 -1.27 -9.63 -2.15
CA PRO A 137 -1.65 -10.50 -3.28
C PRO A 137 -2.31 -9.72 -4.41
N LEU A 138 -3.17 -8.74 -4.10
CA LEU A 138 -3.80 -7.88 -5.10
C LEU A 138 -2.79 -7.03 -5.85
N ILE A 139 -1.80 -6.45 -5.16
CA ILE A 139 -0.69 -5.70 -5.77
C ILE A 139 0.12 -6.60 -6.72
N VAL A 140 0.43 -7.83 -6.30
CA VAL A 140 1.16 -8.81 -7.12
C VAL A 140 0.34 -9.19 -8.36
N VAL A 141 -0.94 -9.48 -8.21
CA VAL A 141 -1.85 -9.79 -9.33
C VAL A 141 -1.94 -8.61 -10.29
N GLN A 142 -2.12 -7.39 -9.78
CA GLN A 142 -2.15 -6.18 -10.61
C GLN A 142 -0.85 -6.00 -11.38
N HIS A 143 0.31 -6.20 -10.74
CA HIS A 143 1.60 -6.17 -11.41
C HIS A 143 1.68 -7.20 -12.54
N LEU A 144 1.29 -8.46 -12.29
CA LEU A 144 1.33 -9.53 -13.29
C LEU A 144 0.38 -9.30 -14.47
N VAL A 145 -0.84 -8.82 -14.19
CA VAL A 145 -1.83 -8.52 -15.24
C VAL A 145 -1.32 -7.39 -16.13
N TRP A 146 -0.82 -6.31 -15.52
CA TRP A 146 -0.31 -5.18 -16.30
C TRP A 146 0.99 -5.50 -17.02
N SER A 147 1.93 -6.22 -16.41
CA SER A 147 3.18 -6.61 -17.07
C SER A 147 2.91 -7.49 -18.30
N ARG A 148 1.95 -8.42 -18.21
CA ARG A 148 1.52 -9.26 -19.33
C ARG A 148 0.81 -8.47 -20.43
N ARG A 149 -0.10 -7.56 -20.07
CA ARG A 149 -0.85 -6.75 -21.05
C ARG A 149 0.00 -5.68 -21.74
N ALA A 150 0.93 -5.08 -21.00
CA ALA A 150 1.75 -3.98 -21.47
C ALA A 150 2.97 -4.42 -22.29
N GLY A 151 3.37 -5.69 -22.21
CA GLY A 151 4.59 -6.21 -22.84
C GLY A 151 5.90 -5.63 -22.27
N GLY A 152 5.83 -4.84 -21.19
CA GLY A 152 7.00 -4.24 -20.55
C GLY A 152 6.65 -3.05 -19.64
N GLU A 153 7.58 -2.72 -18.75
CA GLU A 153 7.47 -1.55 -17.86
C GLU A 153 8.24 -0.37 -18.42
N ARG A 154 7.65 0.83 -18.32
CA ARG A 154 8.40 2.06 -18.59
C ARG A 154 9.39 2.38 -17.46
N THR A 155 10.62 2.71 -17.84
CA THR A 155 11.64 3.18 -16.89
C THR A 155 11.38 4.63 -16.45
N THR A 156 12.03 5.08 -15.37
CA THR A 156 11.91 6.48 -14.93
C THR A 156 12.50 7.46 -15.96
N ALA A 157 13.57 7.06 -16.67
CA ALA A 157 14.16 7.87 -17.73
C ALA A 157 13.19 8.06 -18.90
N GLU A 158 12.59 6.97 -19.38
CA GLU A 158 11.57 7.01 -20.44
C GLU A 158 10.32 7.79 -20.02
N TRP A 159 9.93 7.71 -18.73
CA TRP A 159 8.81 8.48 -18.20
C TRP A 159 9.08 9.98 -18.26
N ARG A 160 10.28 10.41 -17.83
CA ARG A 160 10.70 11.82 -17.92
C ARG A 160 10.84 12.30 -19.36
N ALA A 161 11.26 11.42 -20.27
CA ALA A 161 11.34 11.71 -21.70
C ALA A 161 9.96 11.80 -22.38
N GLY A 162 8.87 11.56 -21.66
CA GLY A 162 7.51 11.66 -22.20
C GLY A 162 7.08 10.48 -23.09
N ALA A 163 7.76 9.34 -23.01
CA ALA A 163 7.41 8.15 -23.80
C ALA A 163 5.94 7.76 -23.59
N ALA A 164 5.28 7.24 -24.62
CA ALA A 164 3.90 6.76 -24.52
C ALA A 164 3.77 5.60 -23.50
N SER A 165 2.60 5.47 -22.87
CA SER A 165 2.34 4.40 -21.90
C SER A 165 2.27 3.07 -22.62
N PRO A 166 2.88 2.00 -22.08
CA PRO A 166 2.71 0.66 -22.64
C PRO A 166 1.24 0.28 -22.84
N ALA A 167 0.37 0.62 -21.87
CA ALA A 167 -1.08 0.43 -22.00
C ALA A 167 -1.69 1.21 -23.19
N ARG A 168 -1.21 2.44 -23.46
CA ARG A 168 -1.69 3.25 -24.60
C ARG A 168 -1.19 2.71 -25.95
N ARG A 169 -0.04 2.02 -25.98
CA ARG A 169 0.48 1.38 -27.20
C ARG A 169 -0.26 0.09 -27.55
N ALA A 170 -0.76 -0.63 -26.55
CA ALA A 170 -1.52 -1.86 -26.79
C ALA A 170 -2.91 -1.60 -27.38
N ASP A 171 -3.47 -0.41 -27.13
CA ASP A 171 -4.78 0.01 -27.64
C ASP A 171 -4.71 0.80 -28.98
N ALA A 172 -3.51 1.00 -29.55
CA ALA A 172 -3.26 1.77 -30.78
C ALA A 172 -2.82 0.87 -31.93
#